data_AF-A0A533VKB1-F1
#
_entry.id   AF-A0A533VKB1-F1
#
_cell.length_a   1.000
_cell.length_b   1.000
_cell.length_c   1.000
_cell.angle_alpha   90.00
_cell.angle_beta   90.00
_cell.angle_gamma   90.00
#
_symmetry.space_group_name_H-M   'P 1'
#
loop_
_entity.id
_entity.type
_entity.pdbx_description
1 polymer ?
#
loop_
_entity_poly.entity_id
_entity_poly.type
_entity_poly.pdbx_seq_one_letter_code
_entity_poly.pdbx_strand_id
1 'polypeptide(L)'
;EAFKKWQFIRLPEELGGDKDDVSAFRVYSMVCLHLWCLWKYWPQEGRKRGECPCHGSMYNPLTGKAFVGPASLQAPPSNVLPTLYLEADNDGNLWIKPAVWNVSDNGIVGYGRFLKA
;
A
#
# COMPACT_ATOMS: atom_id res chain seq x y z
N GLU A 1 -7.19 -16.49 -4.39
CA GLU A 1 -7.60 -16.45 -2.97
C GLU A 1 -8.09 -15.04 -2.62
N ALA A 2 -9.20 -14.90 -1.90
CA ALA A 2 -9.93 -13.63 -1.76
C ALA A 2 -9.16 -12.50 -1.05
N PHE A 3 -8.13 -12.83 -0.27
CA PHE A 3 -7.33 -11.87 0.52
C PHE A 3 -5.85 -11.77 0.09
N LYS A 4 -5.46 -12.43 -1.01
CA LYS A 4 -4.11 -12.34 -1.59
C LYS A 4 -4.12 -11.47 -2.86
N LYS A 5 -4.64 -10.26 -2.74
CA LYS A 5 -4.68 -9.26 -3.83
C LYS A 5 -3.89 -8.03 -3.41
N TRP A 6 -3.07 -7.53 -4.33
CA TRP A 6 -2.08 -6.48 -4.07
C TRP A 6 -2.15 -5.39 -5.13
N GLN A 7 -2.04 -4.14 -4.70
CA GLN A 7 -1.76 -3.00 -5.58
C GLN A 7 -0.25 -2.94 -5.77
N PHE A 8 0.22 -3.24 -6.98
CA PHE A 8 1.57 -2.91 -7.40
C PHE A 8 1.54 -1.51 -8.02
N ILE A 9 2.19 -0.56 -7.36
CA ILE A 9 2.12 0.87 -7.64
C ILE A 9 3.50 1.32 -8.07
N ARG A 10 3.61 1.92 -9.26
CA ARG A 10 4.70 2.87 -9.53
C ARG A 10 4.26 4.23 -8.96
N LEU A 11 5.14 4.82 -8.17
CA LEU A 11 4.90 6.12 -7.55
C LEU A 11 4.82 7.23 -8.61
N PRO A 12 4.22 8.38 -8.28
CA PRO A 12 4.39 9.60 -9.06
C PRO A 12 5.85 10.06 -9.13
N GLU A 13 6.20 10.83 -10.16
CA GLU A 13 7.54 11.39 -10.36
C GLU A 13 8.00 12.23 -9.16
N GLU A 14 7.12 13.06 -8.60
CA GLU A 14 7.44 13.87 -7.41
C GLU A 14 7.73 13.05 -6.14
N LEU A 15 7.44 11.74 -6.17
CA LEU A 15 7.75 10.78 -5.11
C LEU A 15 8.85 9.78 -5.54
N GLY A 16 9.55 10.03 -6.65
CA GLY A 16 10.66 9.23 -7.17
C GLY A 16 10.24 8.09 -8.11
N GLY A 17 9.05 8.16 -8.72
CA GLY A 17 8.55 7.14 -9.64
C GLY A 17 9.22 7.08 -11.02
N ASP A 18 10.03 8.07 -11.34
CA ASP A 18 10.88 8.18 -12.53
C ASP A 18 12.19 7.39 -12.40
N LYS A 19 12.59 7.04 -11.17
CA LYS A 19 13.78 6.23 -10.92
C LYS A 19 13.66 4.83 -11.51
N ASP A 20 14.79 4.29 -11.91
CA ASP A 20 14.93 2.93 -12.44
C ASP A 20 15.41 1.95 -11.37
N ASP A 21 14.81 2.01 -10.18
CA ASP A 21 15.12 1.14 -9.06
C ASP A 21 13.87 0.80 -8.23
N VAL A 22 14.02 -0.10 -7.24
CA VAL A 22 12.91 -0.56 -6.39
C VAL A 22 12.21 0.56 -5.62
N SER A 23 12.88 1.71 -5.40
CA SER A 23 12.32 2.83 -4.65
C SER A 23 11.16 3.51 -5.39
N ALA A 24 11.08 3.35 -6.72
CA ALA A 24 9.98 3.84 -7.55
C ALA A 24 8.66 3.09 -7.33
N PHE A 25 8.69 1.94 -6.62
CA PHE A 25 7.53 1.06 -6.50
C PHE A 25 7.07 0.82 -5.07
N ARG A 26 5.77 0.59 -4.89
CA ARG A 26 5.17 0.13 -3.63
C ARG A 26 4.21 -1.01 -3.89
N VAL A 27 4.09 -1.92 -2.92
CA VAL A 27 3.12 -3.01 -2.95
C VAL A 27 2.30 -2.98 -1.67
N TYR A 28 0.98 -2.84 -1.80
CA TYR A 28 0.06 -2.83 -0.65
C TYR A 28 -1.09 -3.81 -0.83
N SER A 29 -1.59 -4.36 0.28
CA SER A 29 -2.80 -5.18 0.24
C SER A 29 -3.97 -4.37 -0.33
N MET A 30 -4.74 -4.96 -1.24
CA MET A 30 -5.97 -4.36 -1.78
C MET A 30 -7.11 -4.33 -0.77
N VAL A 31 -6.97 -4.98 0.39
CA VAL A 31 -8.03 -5.07 1.40
C VAL A 31 -8.09 -3.77 2.18
N CYS A 32 -9.14 -2.98 1.96
CA CYS A 32 -9.39 -1.73 2.68
C CYS A 32 -9.59 -2.00 4.17
N LEU A 33 -8.95 -1.22 5.04
CA LEU A 33 -8.95 -1.45 6.50
C LEU A 33 -10.28 -1.13 7.19
N HIS A 34 -11.21 -0.47 6.50
CA HIS A 34 -12.55 -0.22 7.05
C HIS A 34 -13.41 -1.50 7.12
N LEU A 35 -13.84 -2.02 5.97
CA LEU A 35 -14.72 -3.19 5.84
C LEU A 35 -14.35 -4.01 4.61
N TRP A 36 -13.03 -4.12 4.37
CA TRP A 36 -12.40 -5.09 3.46
C TRP A 36 -12.79 -5.07 1.98
N CYS A 37 -13.50 -4.04 1.53
CA CYS A 37 -13.62 -3.75 0.09
C CYS A 37 -12.25 -3.67 -0.59
N LEU A 38 -12.23 -3.96 -1.89
CA LEU A 38 -11.02 -3.85 -2.69
C LEU A 38 -10.86 -2.42 -3.21
N TRP A 39 -9.82 -1.73 -2.73
CA TRP A 39 -9.48 -0.39 -3.21
C TRP A 39 -8.59 -0.45 -4.45
N LYS A 40 -8.53 0.66 -5.21
CA LYS A 40 -7.72 0.81 -6.42
C LYS A 40 -6.79 2.02 -6.33
N TYR A 41 -5.58 1.90 -6.86
CA TYR A 41 -4.70 3.05 -7.10
C TYR A 41 -5.08 3.80 -8.39
N TRP A 42 -5.11 5.13 -8.31
CA TRP A 42 -5.39 6.02 -9.43
C TRP A 42 -4.17 6.91 -9.71
N PRO A 43 -3.40 6.65 -10.79
CA PRO A 43 -2.13 7.32 -11.06
C PRO A 43 -2.28 8.68 -11.75
N GLN A 44 -3.49 9.07 -12.19
CA GLN A 44 -3.70 10.28 -12.98
C GLN A 44 -3.32 11.54 -12.18
N GLU A 45 -2.80 12.56 -12.89
CA GLU A 45 -2.53 13.89 -12.33
C GLU A 45 -3.73 14.45 -11.56
N GLY A 46 -3.46 15.08 -10.41
CA GLY A 46 -4.49 15.57 -9.49
C GLY A 46 -5.19 14.49 -8.64
N ARG A 47 -4.92 13.19 -8.89
CA ARG A 47 -5.50 12.07 -8.13
C ARG A 47 -4.45 11.34 -7.28
N LYS A 48 -3.48 10.68 -7.92
CA LYS A 48 -2.26 10.06 -7.34
C LYS A 48 -2.44 9.43 -5.96
N ARG A 49 -3.49 8.63 -5.77
CA ARG A 49 -3.85 8.04 -4.46
C ARG A 49 -4.60 6.74 -4.58
N GLY A 50 -4.62 5.98 -3.49
CA GLY A 50 -5.50 4.82 -3.34
C GLY A 50 -6.90 5.27 -2.97
N GLU A 51 -7.93 4.67 -3.57
CA GLU A 51 -9.34 4.99 -3.25
C GLU A 51 -10.16 3.72 -3.10
N CYS A 52 -10.85 3.61 -1.96
CA CYS A 52 -11.82 2.57 -1.68
C CYS A 52 -13.22 3.02 -2.15
N PRO A 53 -13.86 2.28 -3.07
CA PRO A 53 -15.12 2.71 -3.67
C PRO A 53 -16.32 2.61 -2.73
N CYS A 54 -16.21 1.86 -1.63
CA CYS A 54 -17.36 1.58 -0.78
C CYS A 54 -17.74 2.74 0.15
N HIS A 55 -16.75 3.33 0.83
CA HIS A 55 -17.00 4.34 1.87
C HIS A 55 -16.01 5.51 1.81
N GLY A 56 -15.33 5.69 0.66
CA GLY A 56 -14.49 6.86 0.40
C GLY A 56 -13.17 6.91 1.18
N SER A 57 -12.68 5.80 1.73
CA SER A 57 -11.34 5.78 2.34
C SER A 57 -10.26 6.01 1.28
N MET A 58 -9.31 6.91 1.54
CA MET A 58 -8.19 7.19 0.64
C MET A 58 -6.85 6.90 1.30
N TYR A 59 -5.91 6.34 0.53
CA TYR A 59 -4.62 5.87 1.01
C TYR A 59 -3.47 6.60 0.31
N ASN A 60 -2.50 7.03 1.11
CA ASN A 60 -1.28 7.67 0.62
C ASN A 60 -0.44 6.62 -0.16
N PRO A 61 -0.03 6.88 -1.42
CA PRO A 61 0.68 5.90 -2.23
C PRO A 61 2.10 5.63 -1.73
N LEU A 62 2.72 6.56 -1.02
CA LEU A 62 4.07 6.41 -0.48
C LEU A 62 4.10 5.51 0.75
N THR A 63 3.11 5.65 1.63
CA THR A 63 3.13 5.04 2.97
C THR A 63 2.04 4.01 3.22
N GLY A 64 1.00 3.93 2.38
CA GLY A 64 -0.17 3.08 2.58
C GLY A 64 -1.07 3.52 3.75
N LYS A 65 -0.82 4.69 4.35
CA LYS A 65 -1.63 5.24 5.45
C LYS A 65 -2.93 5.84 4.91
N ALA A 66 -4.05 5.50 5.52
CA ALA A 66 -5.32 6.15 5.26
C ALA A 66 -5.28 7.61 5.75
N PHE A 67 -5.71 8.55 4.90
CA PHE A 67 -5.73 9.99 5.23
C PHE A 67 -7.10 10.65 5.04
N VAL A 68 -8.06 9.95 4.42
CA VAL A 68 -9.47 10.37 4.29
C VAL A 68 -10.36 9.15 4.52
N GLY A 69 -11.58 9.39 4.98
CA GLY A 69 -12.65 8.40 5.14
C GLY A 69 -12.50 7.56 6.41
N PRO A 70 -13.37 6.57 6.63
CA PRO A 70 -13.46 5.90 7.93
C PRO A 70 -12.22 5.08 8.29
N ALA A 71 -11.42 4.60 7.32
CA ALA A 71 -10.14 3.96 7.61
C ALA A 71 -9.10 4.91 8.24
N SER A 72 -9.16 6.22 7.96
CA SER A 72 -8.22 7.18 8.55
C SER A 72 -8.57 7.55 10.00
N LEU A 73 -9.78 7.20 10.46
CA LEU A 73 -10.25 7.43 11.83
C LEU A 73 -9.93 6.25 12.76
N GLN A 74 -9.41 5.15 12.23
CA GLN A 74 -8.99 4.02 13.06
C GLN A 74 -7.68 4.31 13.77
N ALA A 75 -7.53 3.74 14.97
CA ALA A 75 -6.28 3.78 15.71
C ALA A 75 -5.21 2.95 14.98
N PRO A 76 -3.92 3.34 15.03
CA PRO A 76 -2.83 2.48 14.61
C PRO A 76 -2.89 1.12 15.34
N PRO A 77 -2.57 -0.01 14.69
CA PRO A 77 -2.05 -0.13 13.31
C PRO A 77 -3.14 -0.15 12.21
N SER A 78 -4.42 -0.06 12.57
CA SER A 78 -5.56 -0.29 11.67
C SER A 78 -5.90 0.83 10.69
N ASN A 79 -4.97 1.76 10.51
CA ASN A 79 -5.04 2.82 9.51
C ASN A 79 -3.88 2.81 8.51
N VAL A 80 -3.02 1.78 8.51
CA VAL A 80 -1.91 1.63 7.55
C VAL A 80 -1.93 0.27 6.89
N LEU A 81 -1.95 0.26 5.57
CA LEU A 81 -2.08 -0.97 4.79
C LEU A 81 -0.86 -1.89 4.97
N PRO A 82 -1.09 -3.22 5.08
CA PRO A 82 -0.05 -4.23 4.95
C PRO A 82 0.65 -4.11 3.60
N THR A 83 1.95 -4.44 3.57
CA THR A 83 2.84 -4.19 2.44
C THR A 83 3.72 -5.40 2.13
N LEU A 84 4.15 -5.51 0.88
CA LEU A 84 5.22 -6.42 0.47
C LEU A 84 6.43 -5.58 0.07
N TYR A 85 7.60 -5.97 0.56
CA TYR A 85 8.85 -5.31 0.20
C TYR A 85 9.43 -5.94 -1.06
N LEU A 86 9.96 -5.09 -1.92
CA LEU A 86 10.57 -5.51 -3.18
C LEU A 86 12.09 -5.51 -3.07
N GLU A 87 12.70 -6.36 -3.87
CA GLU A 87 14.12 -6.31 -4.24
C GLU A 87 14.24 -6.44 -5.76
N ALA A 88 15.36 -5.98 -6.32
CA ALA A 88 15.71 -6.18 -7.72
C ALA A 88 16.89 -7.15 -7.79
N ASP A 89 16.84 -8.10 -8.72
CA ASP A 89 18.02 -8.92 -9.04
C ASP A 89 18.98 -8.17 -9.98
N ASN A 90 20.09 -8.81 -10.33
CA ASN A 90 21.12 -8.22 -11.21
C ASN A 90 20.63 -7.98 -12.64
N ASP A 91 19.53 -8.62 -13.05
CA ASP A 91 18.92 -8.48 -14.37
C ASP A 91 17.80 -7.40 -14.37
N GLY A 92 17.56 -6.76 -13.21
CA GLY A 92 16.54 -5.73 -13.05
C GLY A 92 15.12 -6.28 -12.83
N ASN A 93 14.95 -7.59 -12.62
CA ASN A 93 13.63 -8.14 -12.31
C ASN A 93 13.26 -7.85 -10.85
N LEU A 94 11.99 -7.52 -10.62
CA LEU A 94 11.47 -7.25 -9.28
C LEU A 94 10.95 -8.53 -8.61
N TRP A 95 11.41 -8.76 -7.40
CA TRP A 95 11.03 -9.87 -6.55
C TRP A 95 10.39 -9.39 -5.25
N ILE A 96 9.45 -10.16 -4.73
CA ILE A 96 8.89 -9.94 -3.39
C ILE A 96 9.79 -10.63 -2.37
N LYS A 97 10.31 -9.87 -1.41
CA LYS A 97 11.04 -10.42 -0.27
C LYS A 97 10.12 -11.28 0.59
N PRO A 98 10.63 -12.35 1.24
CA PRO A 98 9.87 -13.13 2.21
C PRO A 98 9.17 -12.22 3.24
N ALA A 99 7.85 -12.33 3.34
CA ALA A 99 7.04 -11.48 4.20
C ALA A 99 7.02 -12.01 5.64
N VAL A 100 7.15 -11.10 6.60
CA VAL A 100 6.99 -11.36 8.04
C VAL A 100 5.64 -10.80 8.49
N TRP A 101 4.67 -11.68 8.73
CA TRP A 101 3.28 -11.32 9.02
C TRP A 101 3.07 -10.95 10.48
N ASN A 102 3.49 -9.74 10.85
CA ASN A 102 3.18 -9.11 12.12
C ASN A 102 2.94 -7.60 11.92
N VAL A 103 2.41 -6.91 12.93
CA VAL A 103 2.07 -5.49 12.84
C VAL A 103 3.26 -4.54 12.76
N SER A 104 4.47 -4.97 13.12
CA SER A 104 5.70 -4.16 13.10
C SER A 104 6.47 -4.26 11.78
N ASP A 105 6.18 -5.28 10.97
CA ASP A 105 6.81 -5.55 9.67
C ASP A 105 5.82 -5.39 8.51
N ASN A 106 5.46 -6.49 7.81
CA ASN A 106 4.61 -6.43 6.62
C ASN A 106 3.15 -6.12 6.94
N GLY A 107 2.73 -6.23 8.20
CA GLY A 107 1.34 -6.09 8.64
C GLY A 107 0.57 -7.39 8.63
N ILE A 108 -0.68 -7.31 9.05
CA ILE A 108 -1.65 -8.42 8.97
C ILE A 108 -2.73 -7.99 7.98
N VAL A 109 -2.95 -8.78 6.92
CA VAL A 109 -3.97 -8.50 5.90
C VAL A 109 -5.34 -8.29 6.55
N GLY A 110 -5.99 -7.17 6.24
CA GLY A 110 -7.28 -6.78 6.83
C GLY A 110 -7.19 -6.09 8.20
N TYR A 111 -6.03 -6.10 8.87
CA TYR A 111 -5.85 -5.46 10.18
C TYR A 111 -4.87 -4.28 10.16
N GLY A 112 -3.80 -4.32 9.37
CA GLY A 112 -2.87 -3.19 9.21
C GLY A 112 -1.45 -3.41 9.74
N ARG A 113 -0.68 -2.33 9.84
CA ARG A 113 0.69 -2.27 10.39
C ARG A 113 1.02 -0.92 11.03
N PHE A 114 2.12 -0.85 11.76
CA PHE A 114 2.71 0.42 12.17
C PHE A 114 3.56 1.02 11.05
N LEU A 115 3.68 2.35 11.04
CA LEU A 115 4.75 3.02 10.31
C LEU A 115 5.99 3.01 11.20
N LYS A 116 7.14 2.65 10.63
CA LYS A 116 8.42 2.82 11.30
C LYS A 116 8.69 4.32 11.42
N ALA A 117 9.13 4.75 12.60
CA ALA A 117 9.48 6.15 12.89
C ALA A 117 10.72 6.58 12.10
#